data_AF-A0A0F8ZEF7-F1
#
_entry.id   AF-A0A0F8ZEF7-F1
#
_cell.length_a   1.000
_cell.length_b   1.000
_cell.length_c   1.000
_cell.angle_alpha   90.00
_cell.angle_beta   90.00
_cell.angle_gamma   90.00
#
_symmetry.space_group_name_H-M   'P 1'
#
loop_
_entity.id
_entity.type
_entity.pdbx_description
1 polymer ?
#
loop_
_entity_poly.entity_id
_entity_poly.type
_entity_poly.pdbx_seq_one_letter_code
_entity_poly.pdbx_strand_id
1 'polypeptide(L)'
;MALELPACATNPLDPMYIVGSDCGNFPTYERSIKVDVNTVVFVQVSHKVTAPNNPALEYYKRAYERHPGFAMPEHYMEVPTWIPVVSGKLPGYVKALHVVTDVLETTLTLRQYTHEQTVFMTSVMDVNAEDIRKMIHMNQDKKWVLSGYVDPEMFKQYKNVTWINSVAELGDVFDYWDPLGKPNYSLFEGEKTVPRITLSEGCLYDCAFCTISRDVVERTGDDILGQVNALRDLWFDLVYVDDKTFGQANNWPLLKVLGA
;
A
#
# COMPACT_ATOMS: atom_id res chain seq x y z
N MET A 1 31.96 22.19 -26.08
CA MET A 1 32.45 21.04 -26.86
C MET A 1 31.65 19.84 -26.39
N ALA A 2 30.68 19.46 -27.20
CA ALA A 2 29.72 18.40 -26.92
C ALA A 2 30.36 17.04 -27.21
N LEU A 3 29.99 16.04 -26.43
CA LEU A 3 30.11 14.63 -26.80
C LEU A 3 28.74 14.01 -26.53
N GLU A 4 28.02 13.81 -27.62
CA GLU A 4 26.75 13.09 -27.69
C GLU A 4 27.02 11.60 -27.49
N LEU A 5 26.17 10.95 -26.68
CA LEU A 5 26.06 9.49 -26.64
C LEU A 5 24.74 9.09 -27.34
N PRO A 6 24.73 7.97 -28.08
CA PRO A 6 23.62 7.60 -28.95
C PRO A 6 22.40 7.06 -28.19
N ALA A 7 21.28 7.15 -28.90
CA ALA A 7 19.91 6.81 -28.54
C ALA A 7 19.63 5.36 -28.10
N CYS A 8 18.55 5.25 -27.32
CA CYS A 8 17.61 4.14 -27.20
C CYS A 8 18.18 2.73 -26.90
N ALA A 9 18.16 2.39 -25.62
CA ALA A 9 17.88 1.02 -25.16
C ALA A 9 16.77 1.11 -24.10
N THR A 10 15.51 1.08 -24.53
CA THR A 10 14.37 0.91 -23.63
C THR A 10 14.33 -0.55 -23.19
N ASN A 11 14.31 -0.74 -21.87
CA ASN A 11 14.16 -2.03 -21.20
C ASN A 11 12.70 -2.50 -21.40
N PRO A 12 12.42 -3.76 -21.78
CA PRO A 12 11.05 -4.20 -22.10
C PRO A 12 10.11 -4.40 -20.88
N LEU A 13 10.39 -3.78 -19.73
CA LEU A 13 9.61 -3.95 -18.49
C LEU A 13 9.27 -2.65 -17.76
N ASP A 14 9.29 -1.50 -18.43
CA ASP A 14 8.77 -0.27 -17.80
C ASP A 14 7.23 -0.29 -17.72
N PRO A 15 6.63 0.04 -16.56
CA PRO A 15 5.20 0.21 -16.43
C PRO A 15 4.73 1.39 -17.30
N MET A 16 3.68 1.15 -18.09
CA MET A 16 3.06 2.15 -18.95
C MET A 16 2.57 3.36 -18.13
N TYR A 17 3.28 4.48 -18.25
CA TYR A 17 2.69 5.79 -17.99
C TYR A 17 1.88 6.20 -19.23
N ILE A 18 0.56 6.29 -19.10
CA ILE A 18 -0.28 6.94 -20.11
C ILE A 18 -0.11 8.45 -19.91
N VAL A 19 0.84 9.05 -20.62
CA VAL A 19 0.94 10.51 -20.77
C VAL A 19 0.44 10.84 -22.17
N GLY A 20 -0.73 11.47 -22.24
CA GLY A 20 -1.23 12.02 -23.49
C GLY A 20 -0.51 13.32 -23.84
N SER A 21 0.17 13.36 -24.98
CA SER A 21 -0.02 14.35 -26.05
C SER A 21 1.09 14.26 -27.11
N ASP A 22 0.64 14.17 -28.36
CA ASP A 22 1.30 14.55 -29.61
C ASP A 22 2.75 14.10 -29.87
N CYS A 23 2.89 12.97 -30.57
CA CYS A 23 4.03 12.68 -31.46
C CYS A 23 3.52 11.90 -32.68
N GLY A 24 3.92 12.34 -33.88
CA GLY A 24 3.33 11.96 -35.16
C GLY A 24 3.53 10.52 -35.64
N ASN A 25 2.80 10.23 -36.72
CA ASN A 25 2.69 8.98 -37.48
C ASN A 25 3.94 8.08 -37.48
N PHE A 26 3.84 6.95 -36.77
CA PHE A 26 4.65 5.75 -36.99
C PHE A 26 3.75 4.58 -37.42
N PRO A 27 4.26 3.63 -38.24
CA PRO A 27 3.47 2.54 -38.77
C PRO A 27 3.00 1.61 -37.64
N THR A 28 1.68 1.40 -37.57
CA THR A 28 1.02 0.49 -36.63
C THR A 28 1.36 -0.95 -36.97
N TYR A 29 2.43 -1.47 -36.38
CA TYR A 29 2.60 -2.91 -36.23
C TYR A 29 1.74 -3.37 -35.04
N GLU A 30 0.51 -3.79 -35.32
CA GLU A 30 -0.30 -4.57 -34.38
C GLU A 30 0.34 -5.94 -34.18
N ARG A 31 1.37 -6.03 -33.35
CA ARG A 31 1.73 -7.26 -32.67
C ARG A 31 0.96 -7.30 -31.36
N SER A 32 -0.20 -7.95 -31.38
CA SER A 32 -0.93 -8.34 -30.17
C SER A 32 -0.16 -9.44 -29.44
N ILE A 33 0.88 -9.05 -28.72
CA ILE A 33 1.38 -9.90 -27.64
C ILE A 33 0.36 -9.75 -26.52
N LYS A 34 -0.62 -10.67 -26.47
CA LYS A 34 -1.38 -10.90 -25.24
C LYS A 34 -0.41 -11.47 -24.22
N VAL A 35 0.28 -10.60 -23.51
CA VAL A 35 0.87 -11.00 -22.24
C VAL A 35 -0.32 -11.03 -21.30
N ASP A 36 -0.78 -12.23 -20.94
CA ASP A 36 -1.71 -12.43 -19.83
C ASP A 36 -0.95 -12.07 -18.55
N VAL A 37 -0.89 -10.77 -18.26
CA VAL A 37 -0.20 -10.28 -17.07
C VAL A 37 -1.19 -10.28 -15.92
N ASN A 38 -0.96 -11.19 -14.98
CA ASN A 38 -1.66 -11.15 -13.71
C ASN A 38 -1.46 -9.77 -13.04
N THR A 39 -2.56 -9.08 -12.76
CA THR A 39 -2.54 -7.70 -12.27
C THR A 39 -3.26 -7.60 -10.94
N VAL A 40 -2.65 -6.89 -9.99
CA VAL A 40 -3.25 -6.56 -8.70
C VAL A 40 -3.44 -5.05 -8.60
N VAL A 41 -4.68 -4.63 -8.39
CA VAL A 41 -5.04 -3.23 -8.16
C VAL A 41 -5.38 -3.04 -6.70
N PHE A 42 -4.52 -2.33 -5.97
CA PHE A 42 -4.77 -1.90 -4.61
C PHE A 42 -5.75 -0.73 -4.64
N VAL A 43 -6.90 -0.88 -4.00
CA VAL A 43 -7.93 0.16 -3.91
C VAL A 43 -7.89 0.73 -2.50
N GLN A 44 -7.39 1.97 -2.37
CA GLN A 44 -7.29 2.67 -1.09
C GLN A 44 -8.31 3.80 -1.06
N VAL A 45 -9.27 3.75 -0.11
CA VAL A 45 -10.22 4.85 0.04
C VAL A 45 -9.54 6.04 0.70
N SER A 46 -9.66 7.23 0.09
CA SER A 46 -9.10 8.46 0.62
C SER A 46 -9.83 8.87 1.90
N HIS A 47 -9.08 9.38 2.89
CA HIS A 47 -9.70 9.94 4.11
C HIS A 47 -10.61 11.14 3.79
N LYS A 48 -10.42 11.80 2.64
CA LYS A 48 -11.29 12.88 2.18
C LYS A 48 -12.70 12.39 1.83
N VAL A 49 -12.84 11.12 1.47
CA VAL A 49 -14.15 10.49 1.19
C VAL A 49 -14.80 10.02 2.49
N THR A 50 -14.05 9.30 3.32
CA THR A 50 -14.60 8.66 4.53
C THR A 50 -14.80 9.64 5.69
N ALA A 51 -14.03 10.73 5.73
CA ALA A 51 -14.09 11.72 6.80
C ALA A 51 -13.69 13.13 6.31
N PRO A 52 -14.48 13.75 5.42
CA PRO A 52 -14.14 15.05 4.79
C PRO A 52 -13.92 16.19 5.80
N ASN A 53 -14.48 16.08 7.01
CA ASN A 53 -14.35 17.06 8.08
C ASN A 53 -13.70 16.47 9.33
N ASN A 54 -12.74 15.55 9.18
CA ASN A 54 -12.13 14.84 10.31
C ASN A 54 -11.36 15.81 11.25
N PRO A 55 -11.87 16.12 12.45
CA PRO A 55 -11.16 17.00 13.38
C PRO A 55 -9.85 16.38 13.88
N ALA A 56 -9.72 15.05 13.86
CA ALA A 56 -8.50 14.37 14.25
C ALA A 56 -7.35 14.65 13.27
N LEU A 57 -7.65 14.88 11.98
CA LEU A 57 -6.64 15.22 10.99
C LEU A 57 -6.04 16.60 11.25
N GLU A 58 -6.90 17.58 11.55
CA GLU A 58 -6.46 18.94 11.89
C GLU A 58 -5.69 18.95 13.22
N TYR A 59 -6.15 18.20 14.21
CA TYR A 59 -5.42 18.03 15.46
C TYR A 59 -4.04 17.41 15.22
N TYR A 60 -3.96 16.32 14.45
CA TYR A 60 -2.72 15.65 14.11
C TYR A 60 -1.76 16.62 13.39
N LYS A 61 -2.24 17.32 12.37
CA LYS A 61 -1.44 18.31 11.65
C LYS A 61 -0.87 19.37 12.57
N ARG A 62 -1.68 19.99 13.43
CA ARG A 62 -1.20 21.02 14.38
C ARG A 62 -0.20 20.49 15.39
N ALA A 63 -0.36 19.24 15.83
CA ALA A 63 0.56 18.63 16.78
C ALA A 63 1.96 18.42 16.17
N TYR A 64 2.02 18.06 14.88
CA TYR A 64 3.25 17.59 14.25
C TYR A 64 3.87 18.55 13.21
N GLU A 65 3.13 19.49 12.63
CA GLU A 65 3.62 20.33 11.52
C GLU A 65 4.82 21.23 11.87
N ARG A 66 5.01 21.52 13.15
CA ARG A 66 6.16 22.27 13.65
C ARG A 66 7.47 21.47 13.68
N HIS A 67 7.40 20.15 13.51
CA HIS A 67 8.58 19.29 13.54
C HIS A 67 9.25 19.29 12.16
N PRO A 68 10.56 19.61 12.08
CA PRO A 68 11.30 19.52 10.83
C PRO A 68 11.15 18.11 10.22
N GLY A 69 10.91 18.06 8.91
CA GLY A 69 10.72 16.79 8.21
C GLY A 69 9.31 16.22 8.24
N PHE A 70 8.38 16.84 8.97
CA PHE A 70 6.98 16.43 8.94
C PHE A 70 6.41 16.52 7.52
N ALA A 71 5.72 15.45 7.12
CA ALA A 71 4.96 15.39 5.90
C ALA A 71 3.73 14.52 6.12
N MET A 72 2.62 14.93 5.51
CA MET A 72 1.36 14.18 5.54
C MET A 72 0.84 14.10 4.10
N PRO A 73 0.72 12.89 3.54
CA PRO A 73 0.19 12.68 2.20
C PRO A 73 -1.22 13.24 2.03
N GLU A 74 -1.61 13.51 0.78
CA GLU A 74 -2.88 14.17 0.51
C GLU A 74 -4.10 13.30 0.87
N HIS A 75 -4.02 12.00 0.62
CA HIS A 75 -5.19 11.11 0.64
C HIS A 75 -5.23 10.16 1.84
N TYR A 76 -4.18 10.14 2.66
CA TYR A 76 -4.06 9.29 3.82
C TYR A 76 -3.16 9.99 4.86
N MET A 77 -3.38 9.71 6.15
CA MET A 77 -2.52 10.27 7.21
C MET A 77 -1.08 9.75 7.11
N GLU A 78 -0.94 8.51 6.65
CA GLU A 78 0.32 7.80 6.46
C GLU A 78 0.15 6.77 5.34
N VAL A 79 1.26 6.36 4.70
CA VAL A 79 1.22 5.30 3.70
C VAL A 79 0.55 4.05 4.32
N PRO A 80 -0.52 3.49 3.71
CA PRO A 80 -1.21 2.33 4.27
C PRO A 80 -0.29 1.11 4.26
N THR A 81 0.29 0.76 5.40
CA THR A 81 1.35 -0.26 5.54
C THR A 81 0.99 -1.63 4.95
N TRP A 82 -0.30 -1.97 4.91
CA TRP A 82 -0.76 -3.22 4.31
C TRP A 82 -0.44 -3.32 2.81
N ILE A 83 -0.46 -2.20 2.06
CA ILE A 83 -0.20 -2.18 0.61
C ILE A 83 1.25 -2.56 0.32
N PRO A 84 2.28 -1.90 0.91
CA PRO A 84 3.67 -2.31 0.72
C PRO A 84 3.93 -3.75 1.17
N VAL A 85 3.35 -4.19 2.30
CA VAL A 85 3.50 -5.56 2.80
C VAL A 85 2.98 -6.57 1.79
N VAL A 86 1.78 -6.38 1.26
CA VAL A 86 1.18 -7.29 0.27
C VAL A 86 1.90 -7.21 -1.07
N SER A 87 2.21 -5.99 -1.54
CA SER A 87 2.99 -5.75 -2.76
C SER A 87 4.30 -6.52 -2.75
N GLY A 88 5.05 -6.46 -1.65
CA GLY A 88 6.31 -7.15 -1.46
C GLY A 88 6.26 -8.67 -1.59
N LYS A 89 5.09 -9.26 -1.34
CA LYS A 89 4.88 -10.70 -1.33
C LYS A 89 4.26 -11.23 -2.64
N LEU A 90 4.03 -10.35 -3.61
CA LEU A 90 3.46 -10.68 -4.92
C LEU A 90 4.42 -10.32 -6.08
N PRO A 91 5.63 -10.90 -6.13
CA PRO A 91 6.68 -10.49 -7.08
C PRO A 91 6.30 -10.73 -8.56
N GLY A 92 5.44 -11.71 -8.85
CA GLY A 92 5.03 -12.09 -10.21
C GLY A 92 3.87 -11.27 -10.79
N TYR A 93 3.36 -10.28 -10.07
CA TYR A 93 2.19 -9.50 -10.46
C TYR A 93 2.58 -8.08 -10.86
N VAL A 94 1.93 -7.54 -11.90
CA VAL A 94 1.86 -6.09 -12.14
C VAL A 94 0.96 -5.48 -11.08
N LYS A 95 1.38 -4.34 -10.54
CA LYS A 95 0.74 -3.71 -9.39
C LYS A 95 0.34 -2.30 -9.74
N ALA A 96 -0.87 -1.92 -9.37
CA ALA A 96 -1.36 -0.57 -9.48
C ALA A 96 -2.01 -0.14 -8.18
N LEU A 97 -1.94 1.15 -7.86
CA LEU A 97 -2.65 1.76 -6.75
C LEU A 97 -3.72 2.68 -7.32
N HIS A 98 -4.97 2.46 -6.92
CA HIS A 98 -6.10 3.34 -7.19
C HIS A 98 -6.58 3.97 -5.89
N VAL A 99 -6.43 5.28 -5.76
CA VAL A 99 -6.93 6.03 -4.61
C VAL A 99 -8.35 6.52 -4.90
N VAL A 100 -9.31 6.11 -4.06
CA VAL A 100 -10.73 6.48 -4.23
C VAL A 100 -10.96 7.87 -3.68
N THR A 101 -11.17 8.84 -4.56
CA THR A 101 -11.56 10.23 -4.23
C THR A 101 -13.04 10.51 -4.53
N ASP A 102 -13.63 9.76 -5.45
CA ASP A 102 -15.06 9.70 -5.72
C ASP A 102 -15.45 8.23 -6.00
N VAL A 103 -16.51 7.75 -5.34
CA VAL A 103 -16.92 6.35 -5.40
C VAL A 103 -17.49 5.97 -6.76
N LEU A 104 -18.27 6.86 -7.38
CA LEU A 104 -18.91 6.59 -8.66
C LEU A 104 -17.88 6.63 -9.80
N GLU A 105 -17.04 7.66 -9.84
CA GLU A 105 -15.96 7.79 -10.80
C GLU A 105 -15.03 6.58 -10.71
N THR A 106 -14.58 6.24 -9.50
CA THR A 106 -13.75 5.05 -9.28
C THR A 106 -14.44 3.81 -9.79
N THR A 107 -15.71 3.60 -9.45
CA THR A 107 -16.48 2.45 -9.91
C THR A 107 -16.45 2.32 -11.44
N LEU A 108 -16.62 3.44 -12.15
CA LEU A 108 -16.57 3.46 -13.62
C LEU A 108 -15.16 3.21 -14.16
N THR A 109 -14.13 3.72 -13.51
CA THR A 109 -12.73 3.46 -13.86
C THR A 109 -12.36 1.99 -13.68
N LEU A 110 -12.76 1.35 -12.57
CA LEU A 110 -12.46 -0.07 -12.32
C LEU A 110 -13.10 -0.99 -13.38
N ARG A 111 -14.25 -0.59 -13.98
CA ARG A 111 -14.87 -1.33 -15.08
C ARG A 111 -14.00 -1.42 -16.32
N GLN A 112 -13.15 -0.41 -16.56
CA GLN A 112 -12.29 -0.32 -17.75
C GLN A 112 -11.16 -1.34 -17.74
N TYR A 113 -10.85 -1.95 -16.60
CA TYR A 113 -9.92 -3.08 -16.52
C TYR A 113 -10.54 -4.32 -17.18
N THR A 114 -10.05 -4.67 -18.37
CA THR A 114 -10.58 -5.78 -19.18
C THR A 114 -9.83 -7.10 -18.98
N HIS A 115 -8.66 -7.08 -18.32
CA HIS A 115 -7.89 -8.30 -18.08
C HIS A 115 -8.61 -9.20 -17.06
N GLU A 116 -9.00 -10.40 -17.49
CA GLU A 116 -9.70 -11.41 -16.67
C GLU A 116 -8.89 -11.84 -15.42
N GLN A 117 -7.59 -11.60 -15.45
CA GLN A 117 -6.65 -11.88 -14.36
C GLN A 117 -6.39 -10.68 -13.44
N THR A 118 -7.20 -9.62 -13.53
CA THR A 118 -7.13 -8.49 -12.59
C THR A 118 -7.82 -8.84 -11.28
N VAL A 119 -7.12 -8.63 -10.17
CA VAL A 119 -7.66 -8.78 -8.81
C VAL A 119 -7.61 -7.42 -8.12
N PHE A 120 -8.74 -7.00 -7.56
CA PHE A 120 -8.84 -5.76 -6.78
C PHE A 120 -8.71 -6.08 -5.30
N MET A 121 -7.82 -5.39 -4.60
CA MET A 121 -7.56 -5.61 -3.17
C MET A 121 -7.88 -4.37 -2.36
N THR A 122 -8.57 -4.50 -1.23
CA THR A 122 -8.83 -3.35 -0.35
C THR A 122 -8.97 -3.77 1.12
N SER A 123 -8.62 -2.84 2.01
CA SER A 123 -8.86 -2.97 3.45
C SER A 123 -10.15 -2.27 3.83
N VAL A 124 -11.03 -3.00 4.52
CA VAL A 124 -12.38 -2.60 4.89
C VAL A 124 -12.44 -2.19 6.35
N MET A 125 -12.99 -1.02 6.61
CA MET A 125 -13.26 -0.44 7.92
C MET A 125 -14.71 0.04 7.96
N ASP A 126 -15.29 0.22 9.14
CA ASP A 126 -16.67 0.70 9.29
C ASP A 126 -16.93 1.98 8.47
N VAL A 127 -15.95 2.87 8.42
CA VAL A 127 -16.04 4.16 7.72
C VAL A 127 -16.03 4.07 6.19
N ASN A 128 -15.61 2.95 5.61
CA ASN A 128 -15.52 2.78 4.14
C ASN A 128 -16.31 1.57 3.61
N ALA A 129 -16.90 0.75 4.48
CA ALA A 129 -17.54 -0.51 4.11
C ALA A 129 -18.65 -0.33 3.08
N GLU A 130 -19.54 0.65 3.27
CA GLU A 130 -20.66 0.89 2.35
C GLU A 130 -20.21 1.36 0.97
N ASP A 131 -19.13 2.14 0.86
CA ASP A 131 -18.61 2.57 -0.44
C ASP A 131 -17.93 1.42 -1.17
N ILE A 132 -17.21 0.55 -0.45
CA ILE A 132 -16.65 -0.68 -1.01
C ILE A 132 -17.76 -1.62 -1.50
N ARG A 133 -18.86 -1.77 -0.75
CA ARG A 133 -20.02 -2.56 -1.17
C ARG A 133 -20.65 -2.04 -2.47
N LYS A 134 -20.78 -0.71 -2.62
CA LYS A 134 -21.27 -0.10 -3.87
C LYS A 134 -20.34 -0.42 -5.05
N MET A 135 -19.02 -0.24 -4.87
CA MET A 135 -18.03 -0.55 -5.91
C MET A 135 -18.11 -2.01 -6.35
N ILE A 136 -18.18 -2.95 -5.40
CA ILE A 136 -18.31 -4.39 -5.68
C ILE A 136 -19.64 -4.71 -6.38
N HIS A 137 -20.75 -4.17 -5.87
CA HIS A 137 -22.08 -4.40 -6.45
C HIS A 137 -22.17 -3.93 -7.91
N MET A 138 -21.45 -2.87 -8.25
CA MET A 138 -21.40 -2.31 -9.60
C MET A 138 -20.33 -2.95 -10.51
N ASN A 139 -19.46 -3.81 -9.95
CA ASN A 139 -18.36 -4.50 -10.64
C ASN A 139 -18.40 -6.00 -10.34
N GLN A 140 -19.57 -6.64 -10.50
CA GLN A 140 -19.76 -8.06 -10.16
C GLN A 140 -18.98 -9.02 -11.06
N ASP A 141 -18.52 -8.55 -12.23
CA ASP A 141 -17.64 -9.28 -13.15
C ASP A 141 -16.17 -9.26 -12.72
N LYS A 142 -15.79 -8.43 -11.73
CA LYS A 142 -14.40 -8.29 -11.26
C LYS A 142 -14.12 -9.14 -10.02
N LYS A 143 -12.90 -9.64 -9.87
CA LYS A 143 -12.46 -10.39 -8.68
C LYS A 143 -11.97 -9.45 -7.59
N TRP A 144 -12.46 -9.64 -6.37
CA TRP A 144 -12.10 -8.83 -5.21
C TRP A 144 -11.51 -9.70 -4.09
N VAL A 145 -10.47 -9.19 -3.44
CA VAL A 145 -9.90 -9.76 -2.21
C VAL A 145 -9.98 -8.70 -1.13
N LEU A 146 -10.70 -9.02 -0.06
CA LEU A 146 -10.97 -8.10 1.04
C LEU A 146 -10.35 -8.62 2.33
N SER A 147 -9.90 -7.70 3.15
CA SER A 147 -9.57 -7.93 4.57
C SER A 147 -9.95 -6.68 5.34
N GLY A 148 -9.85 -6.69 6.67
CA GLY A 148 -10.11 -5.50 7.46
C GLY A 148 -10.67 -5.77 8.84
N TYR A 149 -11.35 -4.77 9.39
CA TYR A 149 -11.79 -4.74 10.79
C TYR A 149 -13.31 -4.87 10.95
N VAL A 150 -14.03 -5.16 9.86
CA VAL A 150 -15.49 -5.35 9.86
C VAL A 150 -15.85 -6.82 9.81
N ASP A 151 -17.12 -7.15 10.09
CA ASP A 151 -17.65 -8.51 9.97
C ASP A 151 -17.64 -8.98 8.49
N PRO A 152 -16.92 -10.08 8.16
CA PRO A 152 -16.88 -10.62 6.80
C PRO A 152 -18.26 -10.99 6.24
N GLU A 153 -19.24 -11.33 7.10
CA GLU A 153 -20.59 -11.69 6.67
C GLU A 153 -21.28 -10.56 5.90
N MET A 154 -20.87 -9.30 6.10
CA MET A 154 -21.36 -8.13 5.33
C MET A 154 -21.12 -8.27 3.81
N PHE A 155 -20.17 -9.09 3.39
CA PHE A 155 -19.78 -9.26 2.00
C PHE A 155 -20.15 -10.63 1.41
N LYS A 156 -20.74 -11.53 2.20
CA LYS A 156 -21.03 -12.92 1.80
C LYS A 156 -21.97 -13.05 0.60
N GLN A 157 -22.84 -12.07 0.37
CA GLN A 157 -23.70 -12.08 -0.82
C GLN A 157 -22.94 -11.90 -2.14
N TYR A 158 -21.71 -11.41 -2.12
CA TYR A 158 -20.92 -11.12 -3.32
C TYR A 158 -20.04 -12.32 -3.69
N LYS A 159 -20.45 -13.09 -4.70
CA LYS A 159 -19.73 -14.30 -5.16
C LYS A 159 -18.34 -14.00 -5.73
N ASN A 160 -18.09 -12.76 -6.12
CA ASN A 160 -16.85 -12.29 -6.70
C ASN A 160 -15.86 -11.73 -5.63
N VAL A 161 -16.18 -11.90 -4.35
CA VAL A 161 -15.36 -11.49 -3.21
C VAL A 161 -14.76 -12.72 -2.54
N THR A 162 -13.46 -12.67 -2.30
CA THR A 162 -12.75 -13.54 -1.37
C THR A 162 -12.36 -12.73 -0.15
N TRP A 163 -12.75 -13.17 1.04
CA TRP A 163 -12.32 -12.55 2.29
C TRP A 163 -11.12 -13.30 2.85
N ILE A 164 -10.09 -12.58 3.29
CA ILE A 164 -8.93 -13.13 3.99
C ILE A 164 -8.81 -12.51 5.38
N ASN A 165 -8.48 -13.33 6.38
CA ASN A 165 -8.30 -12.87 7.77
C ASN A 165 -6.86 -12.47 8.07
N SER A 166 -5.92 -12.88 7.23
CA SER A 166 -4.52 -12.56 7.38
C SER A 166 -3.79 -12.50 6.05
N VAL A 167 -2.66 -11.78 6.04
CA VAL A 167 -1.74 -11.73 4.90
C VAL A 167 -1.22 -13.12 4.53
N ALA A 168 -1.17 -14.08 5.47
CA ALA A 168 -0.71 -15.44 5.20
C ALA A 168 -1.66 -16.23 4.27
N GLU A 169 -2.96 -15.92 4.27
CA GLU A 169 -3.98 -16.55 3.42
C GLU A 169 -3.89 -16.12 1.96
N LEU A 170 -3.02 -15.16 1.62
CA LEU A 170 -2.79 -14.77 0.23
C LEU A 170 -2.23 -15.89 -0.64
N GLY A 171 -1.55 -16.88 -0.03
CA GLY A 171 -1.09 -18.08 -0.72
C GLY A 171 -2.24 -18.97 -1.23
N ASP A 172 -3.45 -18.82 -0.69
CA ASP A 172 -4.64 -19.55 -1.16
C ASP A 172 -5.34 -18.84 -2.34
N VAL A 173 -4.95 -17.59 -2.61
CA VAL A 173 -5.59 -16.71 -3.59
C VAL A 173 -4.71 -16.47 -4.81
N PHE A 174 -3.39 -16.41 -4.63
CA PHE A 174 -2.44 -16.02 -5.65
C PHE A 174 -1.45 -17.14 -5.95
N ASP A 175 -1.27 -17.48 -7.23
CA ASP A 175 -0.36 -18.55 -7.68
C ASP A 175 1.12 -18.24 -7.38
N TYR A 176 1.50 -16.96 -7.39
CA TYR A 176 2.86 -16.50 -7.13
C TYR A 176 2.93 -15.66 -5.86
N TRP A 177 3.09 -16.35 -4.73
CA TRP A 177 3.14 -15.79 -3.39
C TRP A 177 4.50 -16.06 -2.72
N ASP A 178 5.13 -15.01 -2.17
CA ASP A 178 6.33 -15.12 -1.35
C ASP A 178 6.02 -14.75 0.12
N PRO A 179 5.85 -15.73 1.04
CA PRO A 179 5.56 -15.43 2.44
C PRO A 179 6.69 -14.67 3.13
N LEU A 180 7.93 -14.74 2.62
CA LEU A 180 9.11 -14.04 3.14
C LEU A 180 9.37 -12.72 2.42
N GLY A 181 8.53 -12.35 1.43
CA GLY A 181 8.64 -11.10 0.70
C GLY A 181 8.65 -9.90 1.66
N LYS A 182 9.66 -9.04 1.50
CA LYS A 182 9.82 -7.80 2.27
C LYS A 182 8.89 -6.73 1.73
N PRO A 183 8.42 -5.76 2.55
CA PRO A 183 7.57 -4.67 2.08
C PRO A 183 8.17 -3.97 0.85
N ASN A 184 7.32 -3.63 -0.12
CA ASN A 184 7.71 -2.92 -1.34
C ASN A 184 6.90 -1.64 -1.49
N TYR A 185 7.58 -0.50 -1.37
CA TYR A 185 6.97 0.83 -1.40
C TYR A 185 6.93 1.47 -2.80
N SER A 186 7.28 0.75 -3.87
CA SER A 186 7.34 1.30 -5.23
C SER A 186 6.03 1.92 -5.74
N LEU A 187 4.87 1.52 -5.19
CA LEU A 187 3.58 2.14 -5.51
C LEU A 187 3.40 3.55 -4.92
N PHE A 188 4.30 3.96 -4.04
CA PHE A 188 4.34 5.25 -3.36
C PHE A 188 5.66 5.98 -3.64
N GLU A 189 6.32 5.67 -4.76
CA GLU A 189 7.61 6.26 -5.10
C GLU A 189 7.52 7.79 -5.13
N GLY A 190 8.44 8.45 -4.43
CA GLY A 190 8.52 9.91 -4.32
C GLY A 190 7.47 10.53 -3.39
N GLU A 191 6.55 9.75 -2.81
CA GLU A 191 5.57 10.24 -1.86
C GLU A 191 6.26 10.81 -0.62
N LYS A 192 5.90 12.04 -0.24
CA LYS A 192 6.46 12.69 0.94
C LYS A 192 5.67 12.28 2.18
N THR A 193 6.29 11.56 3.10
CA THR A 193 5.58 10.98 4.25
C THR A 193 6.47 10.83 5.48
N VAL A 194 5.89 10.36 6.59
CA VAL A 194 6.61 9.94 7.80
C VAL A 194 6.38 8.42 7.93
N PRO A 195 7.29 7.59 7.40
CA PRO A 195 7.12 6.15 7.46
C PRO A 195 7.31 5.62 8.89
N ARG A 196 6.88 4.38 9.10
CA ARG A 196 7.04 3.67 10.37
C ARG A 196 8.14 2.63 10.30
N ILE A 197 8.87 2.49 11.40
CA ILE A 197 9.70 1.33 11.69
C ILE A 197 9.30 0.74 13.02
N THR A 198 9.35 -0.58 13.13
CA THR A 198 9.09 -1.30 14.37
C THR A 198 10.38 -1.93 14.86
N LEU A 199 10.79 -1.60 16.08
CA LEU A 199 11.95 -2.16 16.74
C LEU A 199 11.56 -3.31 17.66
N SER A 200 10.35 -3.27 18.22
CA SER A 200 9.83 -4.34 19.04
C SER A 200 8.30 -4.46 18.97
N GLU A 201 7.83 -5.67 19.28
CA GLU A 201 6.42 -5.93 19.52
C GLU A 201 6.17 -6.21 21.00
N GLY A 202 4.92 -6.06 21.43
CA GLY A 202 4.54 -6.24 22.82
C GLY A 202 4.81 -5.02 23.70
N CYS A 203 4.42 -5.12 24.97
CA CYS A 203 4.56 -4.06 25.95
C CYS A 203 4.52 -4.64 27.37
N LEU A 204 5.46 -4.25 28.24
CA LEU A 204 5.52 -4.74 29.62
C LEU A 204 4.42 -4.16 30.52
N TYR A 205 3.65 -3.17 30.05
CA TYR A 205 2.58 -2.56 30.85
C TYR A 205 1.32 -3.44 30.88
N ASP A 206 0.73 -3.56 32.07
CA ASP A 206 -0.53 -4.27 32.30
C ASP A 206 -1.74 -3.33 32.34
N CYS A 207 -1.97 -2.63 31.23
CA CYS A 207 -3.14 -1.76 31.11
C CYS A 207 -4.40 -2.62 31.00
N ALA A 208 -5.38 -2.42 31.89
CA ALA A 208 -6.60 -3.22 31.96
C ALA A 208 -7.45 -3.25 30.67
N PHE A 209 -7.28 -2.26 29.79
CA PHE A 209 -7.99 -2.15 28.52
C PHE A 209 -7.18 -2.67 27.31
N CYS A 210 -5.91 -3.02 27.51
CA CYS A 210 -4.99 -3.29 26.41
C CYS A 210 -4.91 -4.79 26.11
N THR A 211 -4.94 -5.13 24.82
CA THR A 211 -4.84 -6.51 24.31
C THR A 211 -3.46 -6.87 23.78
N ILE A 212 -2.49 -5.94 23.85
CA ILE A 212 -1.13 -6.15 23.38
C ILE A 212 -0.43 -7.23 24.23
N SER A 213 0.38 -8.07 23.59
CA SER A 213 1.20 -9.06 24.28
C SER A 213 2.06 -8.43 25.36
N ARG A 214 2.18 -9.10 26.51
CA ARG A 214 3.02 -8.64 27.64
C ARG A 214 4.49 -8.98 27.48
N ASP A 215 4.82 -9.73 26.43
CA ASP A 215 6.19 -10.10 26.11
C ASP A 215 6.75 -9.12 25.09
N VAL A 216 7.83 -8.42 25.45
CA VAL A 216 8.56 -7.57 24.51
C VAL A 216 9.45 -8.47 23.65
N VAL A 217 9.16 -8.49 22.35
CA VAL A 217 9.93 -9.24 21.36
C VAL A 217 10.68 -8.25 20.49
N GLU A 218 12.00 -8.20 20.67
CA GLU A 218 12.88 -7.34 19.88
C GLU A 218 13.04 -7.88 18.45
N ARG A 219 12.98 -6.97 17.47
CA ARG A 219 13.34 -7.25 16.09
C ARG A 219 14.87 -7.36 15.96
N THR A 220 15.32 -8.22 15.06
CA THR A 220 16.75 -8.36 14.77
C THR A 220 17.28 -7.13 14.02
N GLY A 221 18.60 -6.91 14.05
CA GLY A 221 19.22 -5.83 13.29
C GLY A 221 18.99 -5.95 11.77
N ASP A 222 19.00 -7.18 11.25
CA ASP A 222 18.72 -7.46 9.83
C ASP A 222 17.27 -7.15 9.46
N ASP A 223 16.32 -7.40 10.35
CA ASP A 223 14.92 -7.04 10.14
C ASP A 223 14.73 -5.53 10.12
N ILE A 224 15.36 -4.80 11.05
CA ILE A 224 15.28 -3.33 11.11
C ILE A 224 15.93 -2.72 9.87
N LEU A 225 17.13 -3.18 9.48
CA LEU A 225 17.78 -2.73 8.25
C LEU A 225 16.94 -3.09 7.01
N GLY A 226 16.28 -4.24 7.02
CA GLY A 226 15.31 -4.64 5.99
C GLY A 226 14.15 -3.66 5.85
N GLN A 227 13.58 -3.20 6.97
CA GLN A 227 12.54 -2.17 6.99
C GLN A 227 13.07 -0.85 6.42
N VAL A 228 14.22 -0.36 6.89
CA VAL A 228 14.83 0.89 6.41
C VAL A 228 15.09 0.84 4.90
N ASN A 229 15.66 -0.25 4.40
CA ASN A 229 15.93 -0.43 2.97
C ASN A 229 14.65 -0.48 2.12
N ALA A 230 13.54 -0.98 2.66
CA ALA A 230 12.26 -1.00 1.97
C ALA A 230 11.68 0.41 1.76
N LEU A 231 12.04 1.37 2.62
CA LEU A 231 11.55 2.75 2.56
C LEU A 231 12.27 3.61 1.53
N ARG A 232 13.30 3.09 0.84
CA ARG A 232 14.17 3.85 -0.08
C ARG A 232 13.42 4.60 -1.20
N ASP A 233 12.24 4.12 -1.58
CA ASP A 233 11.43 4.69 -2.65
C ASP A 233 10.60 5.90 -2.14
N LEU A 234 10.52 6.12 -0.82
CA LEU A 234 9.78 7.22 -0.21
C LEU A 234 10.67 8.45 0.00
N TRP A 235 10.03 9.63 0.09
CA TRP A 235 10.70 10.86 0.54
C TRP A 235 10.33 11.18 2.00
N PHE A 236 11.30 11.05 2.91
CA PHE A 236 11.10 11.36 4.31
C PHE A 236 12.37 11.91 4.96
N ASP A 237 12.20 12.82 5.91
CA ASP A 237 13.26 13.32 6.79
C ASP A 237 13.01 12.90 8.26
N LEU A 238 11.85 12.30 8.53
CA LEU A 238 11.39 11.88 9.85
C LEU A 238 10.82 10.46 9.76
N VAL A 239 11.12 9.62 10.75
CA VAL A 239 10.58 8.27 10.88
C VAL A 239 9.86 8.13 12.21
N TYR A 240 8.71 7.46 12.21
CA TYR A 240 7.98 7.11 13.42
C TYR A 240 8.40 5.72 13.92
N VAL A 241 8.73 5.61 15.20
CA VAL A 241 9.00 4.31 15.84
C VAL A 241 7.68 3.76 16.39
N ASP A 242 7.15 2.72 15.77
CA ASP A 242 5.85 2.09 16.10
C ASP A 242 5.95 1.02 17.20
N ASP A 243 6.84 1.26 18.16
CA ASP A 243 6.92 0.46 19.38
C ASP A 243 5.79 0.89 20.31
N LYS A 244 5.08 -0.06 20.93
CA LYS A 244 3.99 0.25 21.86
C LYS A 244 4.48 1.00 23.09
N THR A 245 5.75 0.82 23.48
CA THR A 245 6.43 1.67 24.44
C THR A 245 7.90 1.78 24.07
N PHE A 246 8.27 2.92 23.48
CA PHE A 246 9.66 3.23 23.18
C PHE A 246 10.53 3.18 24.45
N GLY A 247 11.70 2.54 24.35
CA GLY A 247 12.67 2.40 25.44
C GLY A 247 12.52 1.12 26.26
N GLN A 248 11.51 0.29 26.02
CA GLN A 248 11.44 -1.06 26.61
C GLN A 248 12.34 -2.07 25.89
N ALA A 249 12.49 -1.93 24.57
CA ALA A 249 13.43 -2.71 23.78
C ALA A 249 14.86 -2.16 23.92
N ASN A 250 15.87 -3.03 23.94
CA ASN A 250 17.28 -2.65 24.07
C ASN A 250 17.96 -2.38 22.72
N ASN A 251 17.28 -2.62 21.61
CA ASN A 251 17.80 -2.51 20.25
C ASN A 251 17.66 -1.10 19.63
N TRP A 252 17.05 -0.13 20.33
CA TRP A 252 16.99 1.28 19.88
C TRP A 252 18.35 1.94 19.56
N PRO A 253 19.50 1.56 20.16
CA PRO A 253 20.79 2.12 19.76
C PRO A 253 21.16 1.82 18.30
N LEU A 254 20.55 0.80 17.68
CA LEU A 254 20.74 0.49 16.26
C LEU A 254 20.30 1.63 15.34
N LEU A 255 19.32 2.46 15.76
CA LEU A 255 18.89 3.64 15.00
C LEU A 255 20.06 4.59 14.70
N LYS A 256 20.96 4.78 15.67
CA LYS A 256 22.13 5.66 15.51
C LYS A 256 23.11 5.17 14.44
N VAL A 257 23.20 3.86 14.28
CA VAL A 257 24.12 3.23 13.32
C VAL A 257 23.54 3.26 11.91
N LEU A 258 22.21 3.24 11.80
CA LEU A 258 21.48 3.22 10.52
C LEU A 258 21.32 4.61 9.89
N GLY A 259 21.83 5.67 10.53
CA GLY A 259 21.76 7.04 10.00
C GLY A 259 20.35 7.63 10.03
N ALA A 260 19.46 7.08 10.87
CA ALA A 260 18.13 7.63 11.16
C ALA A 260 18.18 8.66 12.29
#